data_AF-A0A844HLF1-F1
#
_entry.id   AF-A0A844HLF1-F1
#
_cell.length_a   1.000
_cell.length_b   1.000
_cell.length_c   1.000
_cell.angle_alpha   90.00
_cell.angle_beta   90.00
_cell.angle_gamma   90.00
#
_symmetry.space_group_name_H-M   'P 1'
#
loop_
_entity.id
_entity.type
_entity.pdbx_description
1 polymer ?
#
loop_
_entity_poly.entity_id
_entity_poly.type
_entity_poly.pdbx_seq_one_letter_code
_entity_poly.pdbx_strand_id
1 'polypeptide(L)'
;MNTSDLFQFTPGCFGSTYFAKDSTCGVCPFAPDCEKRSVQTMDDIRAICGVVTRKRRAGKGELSEKAREVFEKLGKSAREVRASLMGGENPYPTNQGFMGDVCQILLHFREVKTAFLATVIAERCKLRPSTAASYTKQAVAILQHCEAADIQGDSISLRRG
;
A
#
# COMPACT_ATOMS: atom_id res chain seq x y z
N MET A 1 -17.78 -26.74 -25.52
CA MET A 1 -18.38 -25.44 -25.13
C MET A 1 -18.02 -24.45 -26.23
N ASN A 2 -19.03 -23.90 -26.91
CA ASN A 2 -18.84 -22.96 -28.02
C ASN A 2 -18.25 -21.65 -27.49
N THR A 3 -17.18 -21.16 -28.13
CA THR A 3 -16.52 -19.88 -27.79
C THR A 3 -17.35 -18.65 -28.15
N SER A 4 -18.51 -18.85 -28.79
CA SER A 4 -19.41 -17.79 -29.26
C SER A 4 -20.26 -17.14 -28.16
N ASP A 5 -20.37 -17.75 -26.97
CA ASP A 5 -21.19 -17.22 -25.86
C ASP A 5 -20.40 -16.35 -24.86
N LEU A 6 -19.07 -16.26 -25.02
CA LEU A 6 -18.20 -15.50 -24.12
C LEU A 6 -18.24 -13.98 -24.34
N PHE A 7 -18.88 -13.52 -25.42
CA PHE A 7 -18.88 -12.10 -25.81
C PHE A 7 -20.27 -11.66 -26.33
N GLN A 8 -21.32 -11.76 -25.50
CA GLN A 8 -22.55 -11.00 -25.73
C GLN A 8 -22.36 -9.53 -25.31
N PHE A 9 -21.49 -8.84 -26.02
CA PHE A 9 -21.47 -7.38 -26.00
C PHE A 9 -22.47 -6.88 -27.05
N THR A 10 -23.32 -5.94 -26.68
CA THR A 10 -24.16 -5.21 -27.65
C THR A 10 -23.26 -4.65 -28.76
N PRO A 11 -23.67 -4.72 -30.05
CA PRO A 11 -22.88 -4.14 -31.13
C PRO A 11 -22.60 -2.65 -30.84
N GLY A 12 -21.33 -2.28 -30.74
CA GLY A 12 -20.88 -0.94 -30.34
C GLY A 12 -20.36 -0.82 -28.90
N CYS A 13 -20.40 -1.90 -28.11
CA CYS A 13 -19.76 -1.94 -26.80
C CYS A 13 -18.30 -2.40 -26.96
N PHE A 14 -17.34 -1.52 -26.65
CA PHE A 14 -15.88 -1.80 -26.68
C PHE A 14 -15.43 -2.63 -25.47
N GLY A 15 -16.23 -3.64 -25.11
CA GLY A 15 -16.09 -4.45 -23.92
C GLY A 15 -14.65 -4.87 -23.65
N SER A 16 -14.31 -4.81 -22.36
CA SER A 16 -13.20 -5.45 -21.64
C SER A 16 -11.94 -4.65 -21.28
N THR A 17 -11.55 -3.52 -21.87
CA THR A 17 -10.17 -3.01 -21.53
C THR A 17 -10.04 -1.69 -20.81
N TYR A 18 -10.99 -0.77 -20.87
CA TYR A 18 -10.89 0.48 -20.11
C TYR A 18 -12.27 0.95 -19.70
N PHE A 19 -12.44 1.28 -18.41
CA PHE A 19 -13.41 2.28 -17.99
C PHE A 19 -12.98 3.60 -18.62
N ALA A 20 -13.28 3.77 -19.90
CA ALA A 20 -13.09 5.03 -20.57
C ALA A 20 -14.20 5.94 -20.07
N LYS A 21 -13.81 7.10 -19.53
CA LYS A 21 -14.65 8.27 -19.29
C LYS A 21 -15.15 8.87 -20.61
N ASP A 22 -15.56 8.02 -21.55
CA ASP A 22 -16.07 8.46 -22.84
C ASP A 22 -17.53 8.89 -22.70
N SER A 23 -17.84 10.02 -23.31
CA SER A 23 -19.17 10.64 -23.31
C SER A 23 -20.26 9.73 -23.89
N THR A 24 -19.87 8.74 -24.71
CA THR A 24 -20.76 7.76 -25.32
C THR A 24 -21.27 6.71 -24.32
N CYS A 25 -20.50 6.39 -23.27
CA CYS A 25 -20.91 5.44 -22.23
C CYS A 25 -22.00 6.00 -21.29
N GLY A 26 -22.11 7.33 -21.17
CA GLY A 26 -23.09 7.98 -20.28
C GLY A 26 -24.55 7.87 -20.75
N VAL A 27 -24.77 7.58 -22.03
CA VAL A 27 -26.11 7.42 -22.63
C VAL A 27 -26.51 5.93 -22.72
N CYS A 28 -25.62 5.02 -22.33
CA CYS A 28 -25.86 3.59 -22.43
C CYS A 28 -26.84 3.11 -21.33
N PRO A 29 -27.95 2.44 -21.67
CA PRO A 29 -28.90 1.92 -20.68
C PRO A 29 -28.32 0.82 -19.80
N PHE A 30 -27.21 0.19 -20.22
CA PHE A 30 -26.51 -0.86 -19.48
C PHE A 30 -25.27 -0.34 -18.72
N ALA A 31 -25.00 0.96 -18.74
CA ALA A 31 -23.90 1.59 -18.00
C ALA A 31 -23.80 1.16 -16.51
N PRO A 32 -24.90 1.09 -15.71
CA PRO A 32 -24.81 0.72 -14.30
C PRO A 32 -24.32 -0.72 -14.07
N ASP A 33 -24.56 -1.62 -15.01
CA ASP A 33 -24.14 -3.04 -14.92
C ASP A 33 -22.86 -3.34 -15.71
N CYS A 34 -22.43 -2.41 -16.57
CA CYS A 34 -21.23 -2.54 -17.38
C CYS A 34 -19.96 -2.68 -16.52
N GLU A 35 -19.92 -2.05 -15.35
CA GLU A 35 -18.79 -2.15 -14.43
C GLU A 35 -18.56 -3.56 -13.92
N LYS A 36 -19.62 -4.13 -13.38
CA LYS A 36 -19.60 -5.47 -12.79
C LYS A 36 -19.25 -6.52 -13.84
N ARG A 37 -19.85 -6.41 -15.02
CA ARG A 37 -19.58 -7.32 -16.14
C ARG A 37 -18.16 -7.18 -16.68
N SER A 38 -17.64 -5.96 -16.83
CA SER A 38 -16.27 -5.75 -17.32
C SER A 38 -15.22 -6.36 -16.38
N VAL A 39 -15.43 -6.25 -15.06
CA VAL A 39 -14.53 -6.85 -14.08
C VAL A 39 -14.59 -8.38 -14.16
N GLN A 40 -15.79 -8.95 -14.22
CA GLN A 40 -15.98 -10.40 -14.37
C GLN A 40 -15.36 -10.93 -15.65
N THR A 41 -15.62 -10.31 -16.80
CA THR A 41 -15.03 -10.73 -18.08
C THR A 41 -13.50 -10.65 -18.07
N MET A 42 -12.92 -9.64 -17.42
CA MET A 42 -11.47 -9.54 -17.28
C MET A 42 -10.90 -10.64 -16.38
N ASP A 43 -11.60 -11.02 -15.32
CA ASP A 43 -11.21 -12.13 -14.46
C ASP A 43 -11.33 -13.48 -15.18
N ASP A 44 -12.36 -13.66 -16.00
CA ASP A 44 -12.54 -14.84 -16.86
C ASP A 44 -11.45 -14.94 -17.93
N ILE A 45 -11.14 -13.82 -18.62
CA ILE A 45 -10.04 -13.76 -19.60
C ILE A 45 -8.70 -14.09 -18.93
N ARG A 46 -8.45 -13.55 -17.73
CA ARG A 46 -7.23 -13.86 -16.95
C ARG A 46 -7.15 -15.33 -16.58
N ALA A 47 -8.27 -15.94 -16.18
CA ALA A 47 -8.35 -17.35 -15.86
C ALA A 47 -8.07 -18.23 -17.09
N ILE A 48 -8.64 -17.89 -18.25
CA ILE A 48 -8.40 -18.58 -19.52
C ILE A 48 -6.93 -18.43 -19.97
N CYS A 49 -6.35 -17.25 -19.82
CA CYS A 49 -4.97 -16.97 -20.21
C CYS A 49 -3.91 -17.41 -19.18
N GLY A 50 -4.31 -18.02 -18.06
CA GLY A 50 -3.39 -18.50 -17.03
C GLY A 50 -2.61 -17.38 -16.32
N VAL A 51 -3.09 -16.14 -16.35
CA VAL A 51 -2.43 -15.00 -15.71
C VAL A 51 -2.69 -15.07 -14.21
N VAL A 52 -1.72 -15.60 -13.46
CA VAL A 52 -1.74 -15.57 -12.00
C VAL A 52 -1.47 -14.14 -11.53
N THR A 53 -2.52 -13.33 -11.41
CA THR A 53 -2.41 -12.07 -10.69
C THR A 53 -2.12 -12.40 -9.23
N ARG A 54 -0.91 -12.09 -8.75
CA ARG A 54 -0.67 -12.02 -7.29
C ARG A 54 -1.72 -11.06 -6.75
N LYS A 55 -2.71 -11.58 -5.99
CA LYS A 55 -3.61 -10.73 -5.20
C LYS A 55 -2.74 -9.71 -4.49
N ARG A 56 -2.91 -8.42 -4.79
CA ARG A 56 -2.40 -7.38 -3.90
C ARG A 56 -3.11 -7.66 -2.59
N ARG A 57 -2.38 -8.17 -1.59
CA ARG A 57 -2.88 -8.29 -0.22
C ARG A 57 -3.08 -6.86 0.28
N ALA A 58 -4.21 -6.26 -0.08
CA ALA A 58 -4.75 -5.12 0.63
C ALA A 58 -5.46 -5.65 1.89
N GLY A 59 -4.69 -6.30 2.75
CA GLY A 59 -5.11 -6.56 4.11
C GLY A 59 -4.78 -5.31 4.90
N LYS A 60 -5.80 -4.47 5.18
CA LYS A 60 -5.69 -3.47 6.25
C LYS A 60 -5.33 -4.23 7.53
N GLY A 61 -4.11 -4.06 8.03
CA GLY A 61 -3.71 -4.44 9.39
C GLY A 61 -2.78 -5.65 9.53
N GLU A 62 -2.61 -6.50 8.51
CA GLU A 62 -1.65 -7.61 8.60
C GLU A 62 -0.25 -7.18 8.17
N LEU A 63 0.68 -7.16 9.14
CA LEU A 63 2.10 -7.02 8.87
C LEU A 63 2.56 -8.10 7.90
N SER A 64 3.32 -7.73 6.88
CA SER A 64 4.03 -8.73 6.08
C SER A 64 4.93 -9.56 7.00
N GLU A 65 5.10 -10.85 6.72
CA GLU A 65 5.91 -11.78 7.52
C GLU A 65 7.29 -11.19 7.88
N LYS A 66 7.95 -10.54 6.92
CA LYS A 66 9.22 -9.84 7.13
C LYS A 66 9.10 -8.64 8.07
N ALA A 67 8.06 -7.84 7.94
CA ALA A 67 7.84 -6.69 8.84
C ALA A 67 7.49 -7.15 10.25
N ARG A 68 6.78 -8.28 10.40
CA ARG A 68 6.50 -8.91 11.70
C ARG A 68 7.78 -9.41 12.36
N GLU A 69 8.62 -10.12 11.62
CA GLU A 69 9.92 -10.60 12.11
C GLU A 69 10.83 -9.43 12.55
N VAL A 70 10.87 -8.34 11.77
CA VAL A 70 11.60 -7.13 12.15
C VAL A 70 11.01 -6.51 13.42
N PHE A 71 9.69 -6.43 13.52
CA PHE A 71 9.02 -5.88 14.70
C PHE A 71 9.29 -6.71 15.96
N GLU A 72 9.22 -8.04 15.87
CA GLU A 72 9.54 -8.96 16.96
C GLU A 72 11.01 -8.82 17.39
N LYS A 73 11.94 -8.67 16.43
CA LYS A 73 13.37 -8.42 16.71
C LYS A 73 13.65 -7.10 17.42
N LEU A 74 12.81 -6.09 17.20
CA LEU A 74 12.92 -4.79 17.87
C LEU A 74 12.50 -4.86 19.35
N GLY A 75 11.78 -5.91 19.76
CA GLY A 75 11.53 -6.24 21.16
C GLY A 75 10.61 -5.27 21.92
N LYS A 76 9.94 -4.35 21.24
CA LYS A 76 8.99 -3.39 21.85
C LYS A 76 7.56 -3.74 21.51
N SER A 77 6.65 -3.57 22.47
CA SER A 77 5.23 -3.74 22.21
C SER A 77 4.66 -2.57 21.41
N ALA A 78 3.61 -2.83 20.63
CA ALA A 78 2.93 -1.80 19.85
C ALA A 78 2.44 -0.62 20.72
N ARG A 79 2.00 -0.94 21.94
CA ARG A 79 1.55 0.04 22.93
C ARG A 79 2.68 0.97 23.39
N GLU A 80 3.87 0.42 23.66
CA GLU A 80 5.03 1.23 24.06
C GLU A 80 5.50 2.13 22.92
N VAL A 81 5.58 1.59 21.70
CA VAL A 81 5.97 2.36 20.51
C VAL A 81 5.03 3.54 20.29
N ARG A 82 3.71 3.30 20.38
CA ARG A 82 2.70 4.35 20.29
C ARG A 82 2.83 5.38 21.42
N ALA A 83 2.96 4.92 22.66
CA ALA A 83 3.07 5.81 23.82
C ALA A 83 4.29 6.73 23.74
N SER A 84 5.47 6.18 23.40
CA SER A 84 6.69 6.98 23.23
C SER A 84 6.53 8.03 22.12
N LEU A 85 6.04 7.62 20.94
CA LEU A 85 5.87 8.54 19.81
C LEU A 85 4.84 9.64 20.09
N MET A 86 3.76 9.32 20.81
CA MET A 86 2.78 10.33 21.25
C MET A 86 3.36 11.26 22.32
N GLY A 87 4.24 10.75 23.19
CA GLY A 87 4.98 11.53 24.18
C GLY A 87 6.10 12.40 23.59
N GLY A 88 6.32 12.36 22.27
CA GLY A 88 7.39 13.10 21.62
C GLY A 88 8.76 12.45 21.73
N GLU A 89 8.84 11.21 22.22
CA GLU A 89 10.08 10.47 22.42
C GLU A 89 10.28 9.42 21.34
N ASN A 90 11.52 9.22 20.92
CA ASN A 90 11.84 8.18 19.95
C ASN A 90 11.92 6.81 20.64
N PRO A 91 11.05 5.84 20.30
CA PRO A 91 11.09 4.51 20.91
C PRO A 91 12.35 3.73 20.50
N TYR A 92 13.00 4.06 19.39
CA TYR A 92 14.19 3.37 18.93
C TYR A 92 15.36 4.36 18.92
N PRO A 93 16.40 4.17 19.75
CA PRO A 93 17.55 5.06 19.71
C PRO A 93 18.17 5.05 18.30
N THR A 94 18.80 6.14 17.90
CA THR A 94 19.31 6.36 16.53
C THR A 94 20.30 5.29 16.05
N ASN A 95 20.86 4.50 16.99
CA ASN A 95 21.75 3.38 16.71
C ASN A 95 21.03 2.05 16.37
N GLN A 96 19.70 1.96 16.54
CA GLN A 96 18.89 0.76 16.20
C GLN A 96 18.39 0.76 14.73
N GLY A 97 19.28 1.10 13.80
CA GLY A 97 19.01 1.00 12.37
C GLY A 97 17.89 1.93 11.86
N PHE A 98 17.26 1.52 10.75
CA PHE A 98 16.35 2.39 9.99
C PHE A 98 15.11 2.85 10.78
N MET A 99 14.65 2.10 11.78
CA MET A 99 13.47 2.49 12.58
C MET A 99 13.76 3.70 13.46
N GLY A 100 14.95 3.78 14.05
CA GLY A 100 15.35 4.94 14.84
C GLY A 100 15.36 6.22 14.02
N ASP A 101 15.91 6.16 12.80
CA ASP A 101 15.92 7.29 11.87
C ASP A 101 14.50 7.67 11.43
N VAL A 102 13.65 6.71 11.06
CA VAL A 102 12.26 6.98 10.65
C VAL A 102 11.47 7.64 11.78
N CYS A 103 11.51 7.09 12.99
CA CYS A 103 10.82 7.66 14.14
C CYS A 103 11.35 9.06 14.47
N GLN A 104 12.66 9.29 14.41
CA GLN A 104 13.25 10.60 14.66
C GLN A 104 12.74 11.65 13.66
N ILE A 105 12.71 11.30 12.38
CA ILE A 105 12.23 12.20 11.32
C ILE A 105 10.75 12.52 11.56
N LEU A 106 9.92 11.51 11.82
CA LEU A 106 8.49 11.70 12.04
C LEU A 106 8.14 12.51 13.31
N LEU A 107 9.05 12.57 14.29
CA LEU A 107 8.90 13.44 15.46
C LEU A 107 9.15 14.91 15.10
N HIS A 108 10.13 15.19 14.22
CA HIS A 108 10.51 16.56 13.84
C HIS A 108 9.60 17.14 12.77
N PHE A 109 9.04 16.31 11.88
CA PHE A 109 8.20 16.73 10.78
C PHE A 109 6.75 16.30 11.01
N ARG A 110 5.80 17.21 10.77
CA ARG A 110 4.36 16.93 10.93
C ARG A 110 3.87 15.88 9.94
N GLU A 111 4.34 15.96 8.71
CA GLU A 111 3.99 15.09 7.60
C GLU A 111 5.22 14.92 6.71
N VAL A 112 5.48 13.69 6.27
CA VAL A 112 6.66 13.36 5.48
C VAL A 112 6.28 12.44 4.33
N LYS A 113 6.76 12.76 3.13
CA LYS A 113 6.60 11.88 1.97
C LYS A 113 7.44 10.61 2.16
N THR A 114 6.85 9.46 1.89
CA THR A 114 7.52 8.16 1.98
C THR A 114 8.77 8.07 1.07
N ALA A 115 8.75 8.73 -0.09
CA ALA A 115 9.92 8.83 -0.96
C ALA A 115 11.10 9.55 -0.29
N PHE A 116 10.83 10.61 0.48
CA PHE A 116 11.85 11.33 1.22
C PHE A 116 12.42 10.50 2.37
N LEU A 117 11.58 9.73 3.07
CA LEU A 117 12.07 8.77 4.07
C LEU A 117 13.03 7.75 3.45
N ALA A 118 12.69 7.23 2.26
CA ALA A 118 13.55 6.27 1.57
C ALA A 118 14.91 6.86 1.18
N THR A 119 14.97 8.13 0.75
CA THR A 119 16.24 8.79 0.45
C THR A 119 17.09 9.00 1.70
N VAL A 120 16.49 9.47 2.80
CA VAL A 120 17.22 9.70 4.05
C VAL A 120 17.74 8.39 4.64
N ILE A 121 16.93 7.32 4.61
CA ILE A 121 17.37 5.99 5.07
C ILE A 121 18.50 5.46 4.18
N ALA A 122 18.42 5.64 2.86
CA ALA A 122 19.48 5.21 1.96
C ALA A 122 20.82 5.85 2.31
N GLU A 123 20.82 7.16 2.57
CA GLU A 123 22.02 7.92 2.92
C GLU A 123 22.55 7.54 4.31
N ARG A 124 21.70 7.58 5.34
CA ARG A 124 22.13 7.34 6.73
C ARG A 124 22.54 5.91 6.99
N CYS A 125 21.82 4.94 6.44
CA CYS A 125 22.13 3.52 6.60
C CYS A 125 23.09 2.99 5.52
N LYS A 126 23.58 3.83 4.60
CA LYS A 126 24.45 3.44 3.47
C LYS A 126 23.88 2.28 2.65
N LEU A 127 22.57 2.34 2.37
CA LEU A 127 21.83 1.29 1.66
C LEU A 127 21.60 1.63 0.20
N ARG A 128 21.42 0.60 -0.63
CA ARG A 128 20.94 0.78 -2.00
C ARG A 128 19.53 1.39 -1.98
N PRO A 129 19.17 2.25 -2.96
CA PRO A 129 17.84 2.90 -3.00
C PRO A 129 16.67 1.91 -2.97
N SER A 130 16.80 0.79 -3.68
CA SER A 130 15.78 -0.28 -3.70
C SER A 130 15.59 -0.94 -2.34
N THR A 131 16.67 -1.16 -1.59
CA THR A 131 16.64 -1.72 -0.23
C THR A 131 16.04 -0.71 0.75
N ALA A 132 16.44 0.56 0.66
CA ALA A 132 15.92 1.62 1.52
C ALA A 132 14.41 1.83 1.32
N ALA A 133 13.92 1.77 0.08
CA ALA A 133 12.49 1.81 -0.21
C ALA A 133 11.73 0.62 0.43
N SER A 134 12.33 -0.57 0.46
CA SER A 134 11.76 -1.73 1.12
C SER A 134 11.69 -1.56 2.64
N TYR A 135 12.75 -1.07 3.27
CA TYR A 135 12.75 -0.78 4.72
C TYR A 135 11.79 0.34 5.09
N THR A 136 11.68 1.37 4.26
CA THR A 136 10.69 2.43 4.47
C THR A 136 9.27 1.87 4.49
N LYS A 137 8.93 1.00 3.53
CA LYS A 137 7.63 0.32 3.51
C LYS A 137 7.40 -0.54 4.75
N GLN A 138 8.43 -1.24 5.23
CA GLN A 138 8.36 -2.02 6.47
C GLN A 138 8.15 -1.12 7.68
N ALA A 139 8.91 -0.03 7.81
CA ALA A 139 8.77 0.93 8.90
C ALA A 139 7.36 1.51 8.97
N VAL A 140 6.87 1.94 7.82
CA VAL A 140 5.52 2.48 7.66
C VAL A 140 4.46 1.45 8.06
N ALA A 141 4.58 0.21 7.60
CA ALA A 141 3.66 -0.87 7.96
C ALA A 141 3.70 -1.18 9.47
N ILE A 142 4.88 -1.18 10.10
CA ILE A 142 5.05 -1.36 11.54
C ILE A 142 4.38 -0.23 12.32
N LEU A 143 4.60 1.02 11.92
CA LEU A 143 4.01 2.18 12.59
C LEU A 143 2.48 2.23 12.45
N GLN A 144 1.95 1.81 11.29
CA GLN A 144 0.51 1.63 11.12
C GLN A 144 -0.04 0.52 12.00
N HIS A 145 0.65 -0.62 12.09
CA HIS A 145 0.25 -1.72 12.96
C HIS A 145 0.26 -1.31 14.44
N CYS A 146 1.20 -0.44 14.84
CA CYS A 146 1.24 0.13 16.18
C CYS A 146 0.18 1.21 16.42
N GLU A 147 -0.62 1.56 15.41
CA GLU A 147 -1.55 2.70 15.41
C GLU A 147 -0.88 4.03 15.78
N ALA A 148 0.43 4.14 15.56
CA ALA A 148 1.22 5.32 15.90
C ALA A 148 1.29 6.34 14.76
N ALA A 149 1.03 5.90 13.53
CA ALA A 149 1.06 6.73 12.33
C ALA A 149 -0.19 6.56 11.47
N ASP A 150 -0.51 7.61 10.75
CA ASP A 150 -1.53 7.63 9.71
C ASP A 150 -0.89 7.84 8.34
N ILE A 151 -1.53 7.29 7.30
CA ILE A 151 -1.06 7.41 5.92
C ILE A 151 -2.13 8.10 5.09
N GLN A 152 -1.75 9.18 4.45
CA GLN A 152 -2.58 9.91 3.49
C GLN A 152 -1.86 9.93 2.14
N GLY A 153 -2.33 9.10 1.20
CA GLY A 153 -1.67 8.93 -0.09
C GLY A 153 -0.23 8.43 0.06
N ASP A 154 0.73 9.25 -0.38
CA ASP A 154 2.17 8.95 -0.33
C ASP A 154 2.88 9.55 0.90
N SER A 155 2.14 10.20 1.78
CA SER A 155 2.64 10.83 3.00
C SER A 155 2.31 10.03 4.24
N ILE A 156 3.19 10.11 5.23
CA ILE A 156 3.03 9.55 6.58
C ILE A 156 3.14 10.67 7.62
N SER A 157 2.29 10.59 8.64
CA SER A 157 2.28 11.51 9.78
C SER A 157 2.06 10.72 11.07
N LEU A 158 2.66 11.16 12.18
CA LEU A 158 2.34 10.58 13.49
C LEU A 158 0.93 10.96 13.91
N ARG A 159 0.22 10.03 14.55
CA ARG A 159 -1.02 10.34 15.25
C ARG A 159 -0.66 11.11 16.51
N ARG A 160 -0.93 12.42 16.50
CA ARG A 160 -0.84 13.27 17.69
C ARG A 160 -2.21 13.24 18.35
N GLY A 161 -2.24 12.87 19.63
CA GLY A 161 -3.46 12.86 20.46
C GLY A 161 -3.90 14.28 20.81
#